data_AF-A0A835VCN7-F1
#
_entry.id   AF-A0A835VCN7-F1
#
_cell.length_a   1.000
_cell.length_b   1.000
_cell.length_c   1.000
_cell.angle_alpha   90.00
_cell.angle_beta   90.00
_cell.angle_gamma   90.00
#
_symmetry.space_group_name_H-M   'P 1'
#
loop_
_entity.id
_entity.type
_entity.pdbx_description
1 polymer ?
#
loop_
_entity_poly.entity_id
_entity_poly.type
_entity_poly.pdbx_seq_one_letter_code
_entity_poly.pdbx_strand_id
1 'polypeptide(L)'
;MSGSTSSRLKSTIEEFEAAIHGCEFVFHVATPLFPNPGDTQYKDTTEASLAAARSIMSACERSGSVRRVIYTGSAMSASPFSKGTV
;
A
#
# COMPACT_ATOMS: atom_id res chain seq x y z
N MET A 1 -22.64 16.99 -19.62
CA MET A 1 -21.75 17.61 -18.62
C MET A 1 -21.00 16.48 -17.93
N SER A 2 -19.72 16.33 -18.24
CA SER A 2 -18.86 15.25 -17.73
C SER A 2 -18.60 15.50 -16.24
N GLY A 3 -19.22 14.70 -15.38
CA GLY A 3 -18.92 14.71 -13.96
C GLY A 3 -17.59 14.00 -13.74
N SER A 4 -16.56 14.75 -13.35
CA SER A 4 -15.30 14.18 -12.88
C SER A 4 -15.57 13.35 -11.64
N THR A 5 -15.71 12.04 -11.81
CA THR A 5 -15.54 11.09 -10.72
C THR A 5 -14.09 11.19 -10.30
N SER A 6 -13.84 11.90 -9.20
CA SER A 6 -12.56 11.83 -8.50
C SER A 6 -12.32 10.36 -8.16
N SER A 7 -11.49 9.70 -8.97
CA SER A 7 -11.07 8.30 -8.85
C SER A 7 -10.23 8.15 -7.59
N ARG A 8 -10.92 8.17 -6.45
CA ARG A 8 -10.33 7.96 -5.13
C ARG A 8 -9.87 6.50 -5.12
N LEU A 9 -8.54 6.32 -5.15
CA LEU A 9 -7.86 5.02 -5.20
C LEU A 9 -8.33 4.17 -4.02
N LYS A 10 -9.40 3.39 -4.21
CA LYS A 10 -9.75 2.30 -3.31
C LYS A 10 -8.83 1.18 -3.73
N SER A 11 -7.67 1.06 -3.09
CA SER A 11 -6.65 0.05 -3.41
C SER A 11 -7.20 -1.37 -3.19
N THR A 12 -8.07 -1.81 -4.08
CA THR A 12 -8.54 -3.18 -4.12
C THR A 12 -7.42 -4.02 -4.68
N ILE A 13 -7.45 -5.26 -4.27
CA ILE A 13 -6.53 -6.27 -4.72
C ILE A 13 -6.51 -6.39 -6.26
N GLU A 14 -7.67 -6.28 -6.89
CA GLU A 14 -7.89 -6.38 -8.34
C GLU A 14 -7.17 -5.29 -9.15
N GLU A 15 -7.02 -4.07 -8.60
CA GLU A 15 -6.35 -2.97 -9.28
C GLU A 15 -4.89 -3.28 -9.64
N PHE A 16 -4.23 -4.16 -8.88
CA PHE A 16 -2.81 -4.48 -9.08
C PHE A 16 -2.57 -5.76 -9.88
N GLU A 17 -3.57 -6.63 -10.05
CA GLU A 17 -3.38 -7.95 -10.66
C GLU A 17 -2.87 -7.87 -12.10
N ALA A 18 -3.51 -7.02 -12.91
CA ALA A 18 -3.15 -6.85 -14.32
C ALA A 18 -1.71 -6.34 -14.49
N ALA A 19 -1.24 -5.47 -13.60
CA ALA A 19 0.11 -4.92 -13.65
C ALA A 19 1.18 -5.90 -13.15
N ILE A 20 0.80 -6.82 -12.24
CA ILE A 20 1.72 -7.79 -11.62
C ILE A 20 1.81 -9.09 -12.45
N HIS A 21 0.80 -9.39 -13.26
CA HIS A 21 0.74 -10.64 -14.02
C HIS A 21 1.99 -10.84 -14.90
N GLY A 22 2.74 -11.92 -14.63
CA GLY A 22 3.95 -12.29 -15.36
C GLY A 22 5.22 -11.60 -14.87
N CYS A 23 5.14 -10.75 -13.83
CA CYS A 23 6.32 -10.14 -13.23
C CYS A 23 7.06 -11.13 -12.33
N GLU A 24 8.37 -11.24 -12.51
CA GLU A 24 9.24 -12.02 -11.59
C GLU A 24 9.63 -11.21 -10.35
N PHE A 25 9.72 -9.89 -10.48
CA PHE A 25 10.10 -8.95 -9.43
C PHE A 25 9.12 -7.78 -9.36
N VAL A 26 8.76 -7.37 -8.15
CA VAL A 26 7.87 -6.21 -7.92
C VAL A 26 8.54 -5.23 -6.97
N PHE A 27 8.59 -3.95 -7.36
CA PHE A 27 9.10 -2.85 -6.55
C PHE A 27 7.94 -2.03 -5.99
N HIS A 28 7.66 -2.17 -4.69
CA HIS A 28 6.68 -1.34 -3.98
C HIS A 28 7.34 -0.06 -3.47
N VAL A 29 7.21 1.03 -4.25
CA VAL A 29 7.81 2.34 -3.94
C VAL A 29 6.77 3.34 -3.40
N ALA A 30 5.48 3.09 -3.63
CA ALA A 30 4.41 3.98 -3.19
C ALA A 30 4.38 4.11 -1.66
N THR A 31 4.40 5.35 -1.17
CA THR A 31 4.21 5.70 0.25
C THR A 31 2.97 6.58 0.37
N PRO A 32 2.00 6.23 1.22
CA PRO A 32 0.89 7.12 1.49
C PRO A 32 1.40 8.38 2.18
N LEU A 33 1.12 9.54 1.59
CA LEU A 33 1.35 10.83 2.21
C LEU A 33 0.15 11.18 3.11
N PHE A 34 0.40 12.01 4.13
CA PHE A 34 -0.55 12.37 5.19
C PHE A 34 -2.01 12.41 4.73
N PRO A 35 -2.96 11.82 5.47
CA PRO A 35 -4.37 11.84 5.11
C PRO A 35 -4.82 13.28 4.85
N ASN A 36 -5.52 13.53 3.72
CA ASN A 36 -6.06 14.86 3.48
C ASN A 36 -7.09 15.20 4.57
N PRO A 37 -7.22 16.47 4.95
CA PRO A 37 -8.31 16.90 5.82
C PRO A 37 -9.66 16.48 5.23
N GLY A 38 -10.34 15.53 5.88
CA GLY A 38 -11.62 14.96 5.43
C GLY A 38 -11.57 13.51 4.92
N ASP A 39 -10.38 12.93 4.73
CA ASP A 39 -10.25 11.51 4.38
C ASP A 39 -10.46 10.62 5.61
N THR A 40 -11.65 10.05 5.75
CA THR A 40 -12.03 9.14 6.87
C THR A 40 -11.77 7.65 6.60
N GLN A 41 -11.16 7.32 5.46
CA GLN A 41 -11.00 5.93 5.02
C GLN A 41 -10.01 5.15 5.90
N TYR A 42 -8.98 5.83 6.39
CA TYR A 42 -7.95 5.27 7.27
C TYR A 42 -7.77 6.22 8.45
N LYS A 43 -7.57 5.64 9.64
CA LYS A 43 -7.33 6.37 10.89
C LYS A 43 -6.03 7.15 10.85
N ASP A 44 -5.00 6.56 10.24
CA ASP A 44 -3.67 7.12 10.12
C ASP A 44 -2.92 6.56 8.91
N THR A 45 -1.72 7.09 8.67
CA THR A 45 -0.81 6.64 7.61
C THR A 45 -0.37 5.19 7.80
N THR A 46 -0.32 4.67 9.03
CA THR A 46 0.07 3.28 9.31
C THR A 46 -0.99 2.32 8.78
N GLU A 47 -2.27 2.57 9.07
CA GLU A 47 -3.38 1.76 8.59
C GLU A 47 -3.47 1.80 7.06
N ALA A 48 -3.32 2.97 6.45
CA ALA A 48 -3.28 3.12 5.00
C ALA A 48 -2.12 2.34 4.36
N SER A 49 -0.91 2.46 4.91
CA SER A 49 0.29 1.76 4.42
C SER A 49 0.12 0.25 4.49
N LEU A 50 -0.38 -0.26 5.63
CA LEU A 50 -0.60 -1.69 5.82
C LEU A 50 -1.69 -2.24 4.91
N ALA A 51 -2.76 -1.48 4.66
CA ALA A 51 -3.82 -1.88 3.74
C ALA A 51 -3.30 -2.00 2.31
N ALA A 52 -2.57 -1.00 1.81
CA ALA A 52 -1.97 -1.02 0.48
C ALA A 52 -0.94 -2.15 0.32
N ALA A 53 -0.04 -2.31 1.30
CA ALA A 53 0.98 -3.35 1.30
C ALA A 53 0.36 -4.75 1.27
N ARG A 54 -0.71 -4.99 2.04
CA ARG A 54 -1.47 -6.26 1.99
C ARG A 54 -2.06 -6.51 0.60
N SER A 55 -2.74 -5.51 0.01
CA SER A 55 -3.35 -5.68 -1.32
C SER A 55 -2.31 -6.05 -2.40
N ILE A 56 -1.15 -5.36 -2.41
CA ILE A 56 -0.07 -5.62 -3.37
C ILE A 56 0.57 -6.98 -3.14
N MET A 57 0.88 -7.33 -1.90
CA MET A 57 1.49 -8.63 -1.58
C MET A 57 0.57 -9.79 -1.94
N SER A 58 -0.74 -9.68 -1.65
CA SER A 58 -1.70 -10.69 -2.05
C SER A 58 -1.82 -10.81 -3.57
N ALA A 59 -1.72 -9.72 -4.32
CA ALA A 59 -1.68 -9.78 -5.79
C ALA A 59 -0.40 -10.43 -6.33
N CYS A 60 0.75 -10.17 -5.71
CA CYS A 60 2.01 -10.87 -6.04
C CYS A 60 1.89 -12.38 -5.79
N GLU A 61 1.32 -12.77 -4.65
CA GLU A 61 1.11 -14.17 -4.29
C GLU A 61 0.19 -14.87 -5.31
N ARG A 62 -0.97 -14.27 -5.63
CA ARG A 62 -1.92 -14.84 -6.59
C ARG A 62 -1.37 -14.92 -8.01
N SER A 63 -0.46 -14.03 -8.39
CA SER A 63 0.17 -14.09 -9.72
C SER A 63 0.96 -15.38 -9.92
N GLY A 64 1.53 -15.97 -8.87
CA GLY A 64 2.36 -17.19 -8.94
C GLY A 64 3.70 -17.04 -9.68
N SER A 65 3.91 -15.93 -10.39
CA SER A 65 5.15 -15.64 -11.14
C SER A 65 6.16 -14.80 -10.34
N VAL A 66 5.72 -14.07 -9.32
CA VAL A 66 6.57 -13.19 -8.52
C VAL A 66 7.45 -13.99 -7.57
N ARG A 67 8.77 -13.81 -7.68
CA ARG A 67 9.78 -14.47 -6.84
C ARG A 67 10.30 -13.57 -5.72
N ARG A 68 10.20 -12.26 -5.87
CA ARG A 68 10.64 -11.29 -4.85
C ARG A 68 9.90 -9.97 -4.96
N VAL A 69 9.48 -9.48 -3.80
CA VAL A 69 8.98 -8.11 -3.62
C VAL A 69 10.04 -7.29 -2.91
N ILE A 70 10.39 -6.14 -3.48
CA ILE A 70 11.29 -5.15 -2.89
C ILE A 70 10.43 -3.94 -2.51
N TYR A 71 10.45 -3.50 -1.26
CA TYR A 71 9.66 -2.36 -0.82
C TYR A 71 10.54 -1.24 -0.27
N THR A 72 10.05 0.00 -0.40
CA THR A 72 10.68 1.17 0.22
C THR A 72 10.24 1.27 1.68
N GLY A 73 11.15 0.94 2.60
CA GLY A 73 10.97 1.14 4.03
C GLY A 73 11.51 2.49 4.52
N SER A 74 11.40 2.74 5.82
CA SER A 74 11.95 3.94 6.47
C SER A 74 12.81 3.53 7.66
N ALA A 75 13.91 4.25 7.93
CA ALA A 75 14.74 4.01 9.12
C ALA A 75 13.93 4.11 10.44
N MET A 76 12.84 4.86 10.43
CA MET A 76 11.92 4.96 11.58
C MET A 76 11.33 3.61 11.98
N SER A 77 11.11 2.69 11.04
CA SER A 77 10.55 1.36 11.36
C SER A 77 11.53 0.47 12.14
N ALA A 78 12.83 0.79 12.11
CA ALA A 78 13.86 0.09 12.87
C ALA A 78 14.11 0.71 14.26
N SER A 79 13.42 1.80 14.60
CA SER A 79 13.58 2.43 15.91
C SER A 79 13.01 1.54 17.03
N PRO A 80 13.63 1.54 18.23
CA PRO A 80 13.09 0.82 19.37
C PRO A 80 11.68 1.31 19.71
N PHE A 81 10.71 0.41 19.75
CA PHE A 81 9.37 0.74 20.20
C PHE A 81 9.38 0.98 21.72
N SER A 82 9.37 2.25 22.15
CA SER A 82 9.14 2.56 23.55
C SER A 82 7.64 2.50 23.85
N LYS A 83 7.19 1.49 24.60
CA LYS A 83 5.90 1.59 25.29
C LYS A 83 6.05 2.71 26.32
N GLY A 84 5.39 3.84 26.09
CA GLY A 84 5.38 4.94 27.05
C GLY A 84 4.98 4.39 28.42
N THR A 85 5.91 4.46 29.37
CA THR A 85 5.60 4.17 30.77
C THR A 85 4.83 5.38 31.27
N VAL A 86 3.51 5.22 31.38
CA VAL A 86 2.65 6.16 32.11
C VAL A 86 2.85 6.00 33.60
#